data_AF-A0A3R7VTV0-F1
#
_entry.id   AF-A0A3R7VTV0-F1
#
_cell.length_a   1.000
_cell.length_b   1.000
_cell.length_c   1.000
_cell.angle_alpha   90.00
_cell.angle_beta   90.00
_cell.angle_gamma   90.00
#
_symmetry.space_group_name_H-M   'P 1'
#
loop_
_entity.id
_entity.type
_entity.pdbx_description
1 polymer ?
#
loop_
_entity_poly.entity_id
_entity_poly.type
_entity_poly.pdbx_seq_one_letter_code
_entity_poly.pdbx_strand_id
1 'polypeptide(L)'
;MNTIPYLSVRHQRFYFRRSVPKNLRGFFSQREVIRSLLTSDSREAQRAAIAMADLLDELFEKISKGAALLTQEELQRFSKKICQDQTQGLLTEALESFDNRSDEDEELEAFTARTFRN
;
A
#
# COMPACT_ATOMS: atom_id res chain seq x y z
N MET A 1 -18.46 -25.86 15.85
CA MET A 1 -18.19 -24.41 15.76
C MET A 1 -18.58 -23.97 14.36
N ASN A 2 -19.60 -23.12 14.21
CA ASN A 2 -19.98 -22.59 12.91
C ASN A 2 -18.94 -21.56 12.50
N THR A 3 -17.98 -21.98 11.68
CA THR A 3 -16.97 -21.08 11.11
C THR A 3 -17.67 -20.17 10.11
N ILE A 4 -17.99 -18.94 10.53
CA ILE A 4 -18.60 -17.95 9.64
C ILE A 4 -17.54 -17.58 8.59
N PRO A 5 -17.82 -17.72 7.29
CA PRO A 5 -16.84 -17.46 6.24
C PRO A 5 -16.36 -16.01 6.30
N TYR A 6 -15.06 -15.82 6.06
CA TYR A 6 -14.37 -14.52 6.00
C TYR A 6 -14.37 -13.71 7.31
N LEU A 7 -14.90 -14.26 8.39
CA LEU A 7 -15.02 -13.58 9.68
C LEU A 7 -14.00 -14.12 10.68
N SER A 8 -13.27 -13.22 11.31
CA SER A 8 -12.39 -13.50 12.44
C SER A 8 -12.80 -12.63 13.62
N VAL A 9 -12.90 -13.20 14.81
CA VAL A 9 -13.17 -12.44 16.04
C VAL A 9 -11.87 -12.25 16.80
N ARG A 10 -11.55 -11.01 17.18
CA ARG A 10 -10.42 -10.70 18.07
C ARG A 10 -10.83 -9.59 19.03
N HIS A 11 -10.62 -9.79 20.33
CA HIS A 11 -10.91 -8.79 21.37
C HIS A 11 -12.28 -8.12 21.23
N GLN A 12 -13.34 -8.93 21.08
CA GLN A 12 -14.74 -8.48 20.92
C GLN A 12 -15.03 -7.64 19.67
N ARG A 13 -14.09 -7.56 18.72
CA ARG A 13 -14.28 -6.92 17.41
C ARG A 13 -14.29 -7.95 16.30
N PHE A 14 -15.13 -7.70 15.30
CA PHE A 14 -15.20 -8.50 14.10
C PHE A 14 -14.24 -7.97 13.03
N TYR A 15 -13.50 -8.89 12.43
CA TYR A 15 -12.57 -8.63 11.34
C TYR A 15 -12.94 -9.45 10.13
N PHE A 16 -12.96 -8.82 8.97
CA PHE A 16 -12.91 -9.48 7.69
C PHE A 16 -11.49 -10.01 7.44
N ARG A 17 -11.38 -11.25 6.94
CA ARG A 17 -10.13 -11.89 6.55
C ARG A 17 -10.31 -12.67 5.25
N ARG A 18 -9.53 -12.33 4.22
CA ARG A 18 -9.51 -13.04 2.92
C ARG A 18 -8.07 -13.23 2.45
N SER A 19 -7.76 -14.43 1.95
CA SER A 19 -6.45 -14.70 1.33
C SER A 19 -6.33 -14.02 -0.02
N VAL A 20 -5.18 -13.42 -0.29
CA VAL A 20 -4.84 -12.90 -1.63
C VAL A 20 -4.41 -14.08 -2.52
N PRO A 21 -4.97 -14.21 -3.75
CA PRO A 21 -4.55 -15.20 -4.73
C PRO A 21 -3.04 -15.15 -5.00
N LYS A 22 -2.39 -16.30 -5.21
CA LYS A 22 -0.91 -16.40 -5.30
C LYS A 22 -0.32 -15.48 -6.37
N ASN A 23 -0.95 -15.43 -7.53
CA ASN A 23 -0.58 -14.56 -8.67
C ASN A 23 -0.69 -13.06 -8.34
N LEU A 24 -1.53 -12.70 -7.37
CA LEU A 24 -1.75 -11.31 -6.97
C LEU A 24 -0.88 -10.87 -5.79
N ARG A 25 -0.26 -11.81 -5.06
CA ARG A 25 0.56 -11.49 -3.88
C ARG A 25 1.72 -10.54 -4.19
N GLY A 26 2.28 -10.60 -5.40
CA GLY A 26 3.33 -9.68 -5.84
C GLY A 26 2.86 -8.23 -5.98
N PHE A 27 1.59 -8.02 -6.32
CA PHE A 27 1.00 -6.68 -6.46
C PHE A 27 0.64 -6.08 -5.10
N PHE A 28 0.02 -6.87 -4.23
CA PHE A 28 -0.48 -6.38 -2.94
C PHE A 28 0.57 -6.39 -1.83
N SER A 29 1.73 -7.03 -2.04
CA SER A 29 2.78 -7.25 -1.03
C SER A 29 2.28 -7.87 0.29
N GLN A 30 1.10 -8.48 0.25
CA GLN A 30 0.39 -9.02 1.41
C GLN A 30 -0.21 -10.38 1.05
N ARG A 31 -0.24 -11.29 2.03
CA ARG A 31 -0.80 -12.64 1.85
C ARG A 31 -2.30 -12.69 2.11
N GLU A 32 -2.81 -11.74 2.89
CA GLU A 32 -4.20 -11.68 3.33
C GLU A 32 -4.64 -10.21 3.45
N VAL A 33 -5.89 -9.95 3.08
CA VAL A 33 -6.57 -8.69 3.36
C VAL A 33 -7.30 -8.86 4.69
N ILE A 34 -6.91 -8.07 5.68
CA ILE A 34 -7.53 -8.05 7.02
C ILE A 34 -8.09 -6.65 7.27
N ARG A 35 -9.38 -6.56 7.59
CA ARG A 35 -10.04 -5.28 7.89
C ARG A 35 -11.00 -5.41 9.06
N SER A 36 -11.02 -4.40 9.93
CA SER A 36 -12.02 -4.31 11.00
C SER A 36 -13.38 -3.98 10.38
N LEU A 37 -14.42 -4.71 10.77
CA LEU A 37 -15.80 -4.45 10.34
C LEU A 37 -16.48 -3.36 11.18
N LEU A 38 -15.82 -2.88 12.23
CA LEU A 38 -16.27 -1.77 13.11
C LEU A 38 -17.67 -1.96 13.72
N THR A 39 -18.20 -3.19 13.70
CA THR A 39 -19.46 -3.57 14.33
C THR A 39 -19.21 -4.57 15.44
N SER A 40 -20.16 -4.63 16.37
CA SER A 40 -20.23 -5.62 17.45
C SER A 40 -21.42 -6.58 17.26
N ASP A 41 -22.26 -6.37 16.23
CA ASP A 41 -23.34 -7.29 15.88
C ASP A 41 -22.83 -8.37 14.92
N SER A 42 -22.93 -9.63 15.35
CA SER A 42 -22.58 -10.81 14.55
C SER A 42 -23.28 -10.89 13.19
N ARG A 43 -24.57 -10.52 13.11
CA ARG A 43 -25.37 -10.65 11.87
C ARG A 43 -25.01 -9.57 10.86
N GLU A 44 -24.75 -8.36 11.35
CA GLU A 44 -24.24 -7.26 10.55
C GLU A 44 -22.82 -7.56 10.07
N ALA A 45 -21.95 -8.05 10.96
CA ALA A 45 -20.59 -8.44 10.62
C ALA A 45 -20.55 -9.54 9.55
N GLN A 46 -21.42 -10.54 9.65
CA GLN A 46 -21.52 -11.59 8.64
C GLN A 46 -21.95 -11.04 7.28
N ARG A 47 -22.97 -10.18 7.23
CA ARG A 47 -23.44 -9.56 5.98
C ARG A 47 -22.36 -8.70 5.35
N ALA A 48 -21.67 -7.88 6.15
CA ALA A 48 -20.57 -7.05 5.71
C ALA A 48 -19.39 -7.89 5.19
N ALA A 49 -19.05 -8.99 5.88
CA ALA A 49 -17.97 -9.88 5.47
C ALA A 49 -18.25 -10.56 4.12
N ILE A 50 -19.49 -11.00 3.87
CA ILE A 50 -19.89 -11.61 2.60
C ILE A 50 -19.82 -10.56 1.48
N ALA A 51 -20.44 -9.39 1.69
CA ALA A 51 -20.42 -8.32 0.69
C ALA A 51 -18.99 -7.85 0.35
N MET A 52 -18.11 -7.74 1.36
CA MET A 52 -16.70 -7.43 1.13
C MET A 52 -15.96 -8.54 0.37
N ALA A 53 -16.31 -9.81 0.61
CA ALA A 53 -15.71 -10.93 -0.11
C ALA A 53 -16.07 -10.89 -1.60
N ASP A 54 -17.35 -10.70 -1.93
CA ASP A 54 -17.83 -10.64 -3.31
C ASP A 54 -17.15 -9.51 -4.08
N LEU A 55 -17.07 -8.32 -3.47
CA LEU A 55 -16.36 -7.17 -4.06
C LEU A 55 -14.87 -7.45 -4.27
N LEU A 56 -14.21 -8.06 -3.29
CA LEU A 56 -12.79 -8.40 -3.41
C LEU A 56 -12.53 -9.49 -4.45
N ASP A 57 -13.42 -10.46 -4.56
CA ASP A 57 -13.29 -11.54 -5.54
C ASP A 57 -13.50 -11.01 -6.96
N GLU A 58 -14.46 -10.12 -7.19
CA GLU A 58 -14.59 -9.41 -8.47
C GLU A 58 -13.35 -8.58 -8.81
N LEU A 59 -12.78 -7.88 -7.83
CA LEU A 59 -11.56 -7.10 -8.02
C LEU A 59 -10.37 -8.02 -8.33
N PHE A 60 -10.22 -9.13 -7.60
CA PHE A 60 -9.18 -10.12 -7.88
C PHE A 60 -9.34 -10.72 -9.26
N GLU A 61 -10.57 -11.00 -9.70
CA GLU A 61 -10.81 -11.45 -11.07
C GLU A 61 -10.43 -10.40 -12.11
N LYS A 62 -10.86 -9.15 -11.93
CA LYS A 62 -10.54 -8.05 -12.86
C LYS A 62 -9.04 -7.82 -12.95
N ILE A 63 -8.35 -7.80 -11.81
CA ILE A 63 -6.89 -7.64 -11.75
C ILE A 63 -6.22 -8.89 -12.32
N SER A 64 -6.71 -10.10 -12.04
CA SER A 64 -6.13 -11.32 -12.60
C SER A 64 -6.30 -11.39 -14.11
N LYS A 65 -7.44 -10.94 -14.66
CA LYS A 65 -7.70 -10.86 -16.10
C LYS A 65 -6.87 -9.74 -16.74
N GLY A 66 -6.75 -8.57 -16.09
CA GLY A 66 -5.90 -7.46 -16.54
C GLY A 66 -4.39 -7.75 -16.45
N ALA A 67 -3.96 -8.45 -15.40
CA ALA A 67 -2.60 -8.95 -15.24
C ALA A 67 -2.33 -10.16 -16.15
N ALA A 68 -3.36 -10.89 -16.59
CA ALA A 68 -3.20 -11.90 -17.63
C ALA A 68 -3.13 -11.30 -19.04
N LEU A 69 -3.57 -10.05 -19.24
CA LEU A 69 -3.36 -9.31 -20.50
C LEU A 69 -1.92 -8.79 -20.64
N LEU A 70 -1.21 -8.63 -19.51
CA LEU A 70 0.19 -8.19 -19.49
C LEU A 70 1.08 -9.39 -19.19
N THR A 71 2.03 -9.67 -20.08
CA THR A 71 3.05 -10.69 -19.81
C THR A 71 3.89 -10.29 -18.58
N GLN A 72 4.44 -11.28 -17.87
CA GLN A 72 5.30 -11.04 -16.69
C GLN A 72 6.46 -10.07 -16.98
N GLU A 73 6.95 -10.07 -18.22
CA GLU A 73 8.00 -9.18 -18.73
C GLU A 73 7.51 -7.72 -18.87
N GLU A 74 6.29 -7.53 -19.37
CA GLU A 74 5.65 -6.20 -19.46
C GLU A 74 5.32 -5.66 -18.07
N LEU A 75 4.95 -6.54 -17.14
CA LEU A 75 4.67 -6.18 -15.76
C LEU A 75 5.92 -5.74 -15.01
N GLN A 76 7.05 -6.42 -15.22
CA GLN A 76 8.33 -6.01 -14.66
C GLN A 76 8.81 -4.68 -15.26
N ARG A 77 8.63 -4.47 -16.57
CA ARG A 77 8.89 -3.17 -17.20
C ARG A 77 8.02 -2.06 -16.61
N PHE A 78 6.75 -2.31 -16.37
CA PHE A 78 5.83 -1.34 -15.76
C PHE A 78 6.23 -1.00 -14.32
N SER A 79 6.52 -2.02 -13.49
CA SER A 79 6.98 -1.80 -12.10
C SER A 79 8.30 -1.01 -12.06
N LYS A 80 9.23 -1.30 -12.97
CA LYS A 80 10.50 -0.59 -13.09
C LYS A 80 10.29 0.85 -13.55
N LYS A 81 9.37 1.10 -14.48
CA LYS A 81 9.03 2.42 -14.98
C LYS A 81 8.36 3.29 -13.90
N ILE A 82 7.43 2.73 -13.13
CA ILE A 82 6.82 3.42 -11.98
C ILE A 82 7.85 3.74 -10.90
N CYS A 83 8.74 2.80 -10.58
CA CYS A 83 9.81 3.08 -9.61
C CYS A 83 10.77 4.16 -10.16
N GLN A 84 11.12 4.13 -11.44
CA GLN A 84 11.94 5.15 -12.09
C GLN A 84 11.28 6.53 -12.09
N ASP A 85 9.97 6.63 -12.35
CA ASP A 85 9.24 7.90 -12.31
C ASP A 85 9.22 8.48 -10.88
N GLN A 86 9.07 7.64 -9.85
CA GLN A 86 9.20 8.06 -8.44
C GLN A 86 10.64 8.47 -8.08
N THR A 87 11.65 7.79 -8.63
CA THR A 87 13.05 8.14 -8.37
C THR A 87 13.46 9.42 -9.11
N GLN A 88 12.93 9.66 -10.31
CA GLN A 88 13.18 10.88 -11.06
C GLN A 88 12.49 12.09 -10.42
N GLY A 89 11.25 11.96 -9.95
CA GLY A 89 10.62 13.03 -9.17
C GLY A 89 11.43 13.45 -7.94
N LEU A 90 11.91 12.47 -7.16
CA LEU A 90 12.80 12.72 -6.01
C LEU A 90 14.16 13.31 -6.40
N LEU A 91 14.73 12.91 -7.55
CA LEU A 91 15.97 13.49 -8.08
C LEU A 91 15.78 14.93 -8.56
N THR A 92 14.65 15.24 -9.20
CA THR A 92 14.32 16.59 -9.65
C THR A 92 14.05 17.51 -8.47
N GLU A 93 13.27 17.08 -7.47
CA GLU A 93 13.08 17.84 -6.23
C GLU A 93 14.40 18.06 -5.48
N ALA A 94 15.26 17.04 -5.40
CA ALA A 94 16.58 17.18 -4.80
C ALA A 94 17.44 18.20 -5.55
N LEU A 95 17.47 18.16 -6.90
CA LEU A 95 18.22 19.11 -7.72
C LEU A 95 17.65 20.54 -7.65
N GLU A 96 16.33 20.71 -7.66
CA GLU A 96 15.68 22.02 -7.48
C GLU A 96 15.94 22.62 -6.08
N SER A 97 16.10 21.78 -5.05
CA SER A 97 16.48 22.24 -3.70
C SER A 97 17.92 22.74 -3.61
N PHE A 98 18.81 22.38 -4.54
CA PHE A 98 20.19 22.87 -4.59
C PHE A 98 20.31 24.23 -5.30
N ASP A 99 19.51 24.49 -6.33
CA ASP A 99 19.56 25.76 -7.09
C ASP A 99 18.93 26.95 -6.34
N ASN A 100 18.15 26.69 -5.29
CA ASN A 100 17.49 27.71 -4.45
C ASN A 100 18.26 28.06 -3.17
N ARG A 101 19.54 27.65 -3.05
CA ARG A 101 20.41 28.08 -1.95
C ARG A 101 20.77 29.55 -2.14
N SER A 102 20.38 30.40 -1.20
CA SER A 102 20.88 31.76 -1.11
C SER A 102 22.17 31.80 -0.27
N ASP A 103 23.03 32.81 -0.49
CA ASP A 103 24.23 33.01 0.33
C ASP A 103 23.90 33.11 1.85
N GLU A 104 22.69 33.58 2.18
CA GLU A 104 22.19 33.68 3.56
C GLU A 104 21.96 32.29 4.20
N ASP A 105 21.51 31.30 3.42
CA ASP A 105 21.29 29.93 3.88
C ASP A 105 22.64 29.23 4.17
N GLU A 106 23.67 29.52 3.36
CA GLU A 106 25.03 29.00 3.57
C GLU A 106 25.67 29.57 4.85
N GLU A 107 25.46 30.86 5.13
CA GLU A 107 25.96 31.49 6.35
C GLU A 107 25.26 30.97 7.61
N LEU A 108 23.95 30.71 7.54
CA LEU A 108 23.16 30.10 8.62
C LEU A 108 23.60 28.66 8.93
N GLU A 109 23.86 27.85 7.89
CA GLU A 109 24.43 26.50 8.02
C GLU A 109 25.85 26.54 8.61
N ALA A 110 26.70 27.46 8.16
CA ALA A 110 28.06 27.62 8.67
C ALA A 110 28.09 28.10 10.13
N PHE A 111 27.16 28.98 10.52
CA PHE A 111 26.99 29.44 11.89
C PHE A 111 26.52 28.30 12.81
N THR A 112 25.49 27.56 12.40
CA THR A 112 24.97 26.42 13.18
C THR A 112 26.02 25.31 13.34
N ALA A 113 26.78 24.99 12.29
CA ALA A 113 27.88 24.01 12.37
C ALA A 113 28.98 24.43 13.35
N ARG A 114 29.23 25.74 13.52
CA ARG A 114 30.18 26.27 14.53
C ARG A 114 29.62 26.22 15.95
N THR A 115 28.30 26.40 16.13
CA THR A 115 27.67 26.36 17.46
C THR A 115 27.71 24.97 18.12
N PHE A 116 27.79 23.90 17.33
CA PHE A 116 27.89 22.52 17.87
C PHE A 116 29.35 22.03 18.04
N ARG A 117 30.35 22.89 17.79
CA ARG A 117 31.78 22.55 17.94
C ARG A 117 32.40 23.07 19.25
N ASN A 118 31.58 23.45 20.23
CA ASN A 118 31.99 23.74 21.60
C ASN A 118 31.39 22.73 22.57
#